data_AF-A0A846NC42-F1
#
_entry.id   AF-A0A846NC42-F1
#
_cell.length_a   1.000
_cell.length_b   1.000
_cell.length_c   1.000
_cell.angle_alpha   90.00
_cell.angle_beta   90.00
_cell.angle_gamma   90.00
#
_symmetry.space_group_name_H-M   'P 1'
#
loop_
_entity.id
_entity.type
_entity.pdbx_description
1 polymer ?
#
loop_
_entity_poly.entity_id
_entity_poly.type
_entity_poly.pdbx_seq_one_letter_code
_entity_poly.pdbx_strand_id
1 'polypeptide(L)'
;MSAILSLSLLILITAWPTIAQISAQQTLTLQTNENTYYPNDTLTVHGTASPYAIVAIQVRNPEGKAVAIGQVKVDSSGNYLKDILNFPSEATVSFPLGNYTVSAYLARKTAKKSVLYALVTPTPTPTPTPTPTPTPTPTPTIDYTPYVVVGVVVTVAIISILSFILMRRREY
;
A
#
# COMPACT_ATOMS: atom_id res chain seq x y z
N MET A 1 -30.88 -7.87 -79.42
CA MET A 1 -29.80 -7.26 -78.62
C MET A 1 -29.83 -5.77 -78.88
N SER A 2 -30.23 -4.97 -77.89
CA SER A 2 -30.01 -3.51 -77.76
C SER A 2 -30.90 -3.00 -76.62
N ALA A 3 -30.34 -2.95 -75.41
CA ALA A 3 -30.94 -2.33 -74.24
C ALA A 3 -30.53 -0.86 -74.22
N ILE A 4 -31.50 0.06 -74.22
CA ILE A 4 -31.27 1.49 -74.06
C ILE A 4 -31.37 1.81 -72.57
N LEU A 5 -30.33 2.48 -72.08
CA LEU A 5 -30.06 2.83 -70.69
C LEU A 5 -31.12 3.76 -70.09
N SER A 6 -31.73 3.36 -68.98
CA SER A 6 -32.52 4.25 -68.12
C SER A 6 -31.60 4.98 -67.14
N LEU A 7 -31.56 6.30 -67.30
CA LEU A 7 -30.80 7.27 -66.51
C LEU A 7 -31.24 7.25 -65.04
N SER A 8 -30.45 6.67 -64.14
CA SER A 8 -30.66 6.74 -62.69
C SER A 8 -29.87 7.92 -62.12
N LEU A 9 -30.57 9.02 -61.84
CA LEU A 9 -30.03 10.21 -61.19
C LEU A 9 -29.71 9.91 -59.71
N LEU A 10 -28.44 9.66 -59.39
CA LEU A 10 -27.97 9.49 -58.03
C LEU A 10 -27.86 10.87 -57.35
N ILE A 11 -28.87 11.24 -56.57
CA ILE A 11 -28.84 12.42 -55.70
C ILE A 11 -27.86 12.14 -54.57
N LEU A 12 -26.63 12.66 -54.70
CA LEU A 12 -25.61 12.63 -53.66
C LEU A 12 -26.03 13.61 -52.54
N ILE A 13 -26.74 13.11 -51.54
CA ILE A 13 -27.04 13.86 -50.32
C ILE A 13 -25.72 14.07 -49.59
N THR A 14 -25.10 15.25 -49.76
CA THR A 14 -24.01 15.69 -48.88
C THR A 14 -24.62 15.96 -47.51
N ALA A 15 -24.72 14.90 -46.70
CA ALA A 15 -24.93 15.03 -45.27
C ALA A 15 -23.74 15.81 -44.71
N TRP A 16 -23.89 17.13 -44.60
CA TRP A 16 -23.02 17.91 -43.73
C TRP A 16 -23.29 17.40 -42.33
N PRO A 17 -22.29 16.83 -41.62
CA PRO A 17 -22.50 16.46 -40.24
C PRO A 17 -22.90 17.76 -39.54
N THR A 18 -24.14 17.79 -39.05
CA THR A 18 -24.52 18.72 -38.01
C THR A 18 -23.53 18.44 -36.89
N ILE A 19 -22.54 19.34 -36.76
CA ILE A 19 -21.81 19.45 -35.52
C ILE A 19 -22.89 19.84 -34.54
N ALA A 20 -23.45 18.84 -33.85
CA ALA A 20 -24.15 19.05 -32.61
C ALA A 20 -23.10 19.73 -31.75
N GLN A 21 -23.12 21.06 -31.72
CA GLN A 21 -22.38 21.82 -30.75
C GLN A 21 -23.10 21.49 -29.45
N ILE A 22 -22.68 20.39 -28.83
CA ILE A 22 -23.06 20.05 -27.49
C ILE A 22 -22.47 21.20 -26.68
N SER A 23 -23.30 22.20 -26.39
CA SER A 23 -23.07 23.06 -25.26
C SER A 23 -23.24 22.15 -24.04
N ALA A 24 -22.21 21.36 -23.76
CA ALA A 24 -22.08 20.72 -22.46
C ALA A 24 -22.10 21.90 -21.49
N GLN A 25 -23.23 22.12 -20.82
CA GLN A 25 -23.34 23.10 -19.76
C GLN A 25 -22.18 22.82 -18.82
N GLN A 26 -21.13 23.64 -18.88
CA GLN A 26 -19.92 23.37 -18.13
C GLN A 26 -20.30 23.48 -16.65
N THR A 27 -20.45 22.32 -16.02
CA THR A 27 -20.86 22.17 -14.64
C THR A 27 -19.64 22.45 -13.78
N LEU A 28 -19.83 23.20 -12.70
CA LEU A 28 -18.80 23.34 -11.69
C LEU A 28 -18.61 21.96 -11.05
N THR A 29 -17.44 21.35 -11.23
CA THR A 29 -17.07 20.09 -10.57
C THR A 29 -16.00 20.36 -9.52
N LEU A 30 -15.87 19.46 -8.54
CA LEU A 30 -14.88 19.57 -7.47
C LEU A 30 -14.45 18.16 -7.05
N GLN A 31 -13.15 17.92 -7.09
CA GLN A 31 -12.48 16.76 -6.53
C GLN A 31 -11.24 17.21 -5.75
N THR A 32 -10.66 16.27 -5.03
CA THR A 32 -9.46 16.44 -4.20
C THR A 32 -8.45 15.37 -4.59
N ASN A 33 -7.15 15.62 -4.36
CA ASN A 33 -6.11 14.62 -4.65
C ASN A 33 -6.33 13.32 -3.88
N GLU A 34 -6.80 13.42 -2.63
CA GLU A 34 -7.15 12.27 -1.80
C GLU A 34 -8.49 12.43 -1.10
N ASN A 35 -9.02 11.33 -0.57
CA ASN A 35 -10.22 11.30 0.27
C ASN A 35 -9.90 11.34 1.77
N THR A 36 -8.69 10.91 2.15
CA THR A 36 -8.17 10.89 3.52
C THR A 36 -6.83 11.59 3.52
N TYR A 37 -6.56 12.37 4.56
CA TYR A 37 -5.34 13.12 4.76
C TYR A 37 -4.79 12.86 6.15
N TYR A 38 -3.48 12.97 6.25
CA TYR A 38 -2.68 12.78 7.44
C TYR A 38 -1.87 14.04 7.75
N PRO A 39 -1.21 14.10 8.92
CA PRO A 39 -0.44 15.28 9.28
C PRO A 39 0.64 15.64 8.25
N ASN A 40 0.78 16.93 7.96
CA ASN A 40 1.62 17.51 6.91
C ASN A 40 1.17 17.28 5.45
N ASP A 41 0.07 16.57 5.21
CA ASP A 41 -0.43 16.41 3.85
C ASP A 41 -0.95 17.74 3.29
N THR A 42 -0.87 17.88 1.97
CA THR A 42 -1.43 19.02 1.24
C THR A 42 -2.73 18.60 0.55
N LEU A 43 -3.80 19.32 0.86
CA LEU A 43 -5.09 19.23 0.19
C LEU A 43 -5.04 20.08 -1.08
N THR A 44 -5.04 19.40 -2.22
CA THR A 44 -5.13 19.97 -3.56
C THR A 44 -6.52 19.74 -4.11
N VAL A 45 -7.21 20.82 -4.49
CA VAL A 45 -8.48 20.74 -5.20
C VAL A 45 -8.27 20.79 -6.70
N HIS A 46 -9.07 20.05 -7.44
CA HIS A 46 -9.13 20.12 -8.90
C HIS A 46 -10.54 19.93 -9.43
N GLY A 47 -10.81 20.43 -10.62
CA GLY A 47 -12.11 20.27 -11.25
C GLY A 47 -12.23 21.06 -12.54
N THR A 48 -13.47 21.18 -12.99
CA THR A 48 -13.87 21.88 -14.20
C THR A 48 -14.89 22.98 -13.91
N ALA A 49 -14.85 24.04 -14.72
CA ALA A 49 -15.69 25.22 -14.63
C ALA A 49 -15.68 25.98 -15.97
N SER A 50 -16.42 27.09 -16.05
CA SER A 50 -16.37 27.96 -17.23
C SER A 50 -14.93 28.50 -17.43
N PRO A 51 -14.34 28.39 -18.64
CA PRO A 51 -13.01 28.89 -18.92
C PRO A 51 -12.81 30.36 -18.51
N TYR A 52 -11.62 30.68 -17.98
CA TYR A 52 -11.25 31.99 -17.47
C TYR A 52 -12.05 32.53 -16.28
N ALA A 53 -13.06 31.80 -15.79
CA ALA A 53 -13.77 32.19 -14.59
C ALA A 53 -12.88 32.10 -13.35
N ILE A 54 -13.31 32.73 -12.26
CA ILE A 54 -12.65 32.62 -10.96
C ILE A 54 -13.54 31.74 -10.07
N VAL A 55 -12.98 30.62 -9.62
CA VAL A 55 -13.63 29.72 -8.65
C VAL A 55 -13.12 30.07 -7.26
N ALA A 56 -14.03 30.37 -6.33
CA ALA A 56 -13.71 30.53 -4.93
C ALA A 56 -13.82 29.18 -4.21
N ILE A 57 -12.87 28.87 -3.33
CA ILE A 57 -12.78 27.61 -2.61
C ILE A 57 -12.78 27.92 -1.11
N GLN A 58 -13.59 27.21 -0.35
CA GLN A 58 -13.62 27.27 1.12
C GLN A 58 -13.47 25.87 1.69
N VAL A 59 -12.61 25.72 2.70
CA VAL A 59 -12.51 24.50 3.51
C VAL A 59 -13.03 24.81 4.91
N ARG A 60 -13.99 24.01 5.37
CA ARG A 60 -14.52 24.05 6.74
C ARG A 60 -14.09 22.81 7.51
N ASN A 61 -13.70 23.01 8.76
CA ASN A 61 -13.39 21.93 9.70
C ASN A 61 -14.67 21.20 10.15
N PRO A 62 -14.56 20.08 10.90
CA PRO A 62 -15.70 19.32 11.43
C PRO A 62 -16.69 20.14 12.28
N GLU A 63 -16.23 21.22 12.89
CA GLU A 63 -17.05 22.14 13.70
C GLU A 63 -17.77 23.18 12.83
N GLY A 64 -17.56 23.16 11.51
CA GLY A 64 -18.15 24.09 10.56
C GLY A 64 -17.40 25.42 10.43
N LYS A 65 -16.27 25.61 11.13
CA LYS A 65 -15.43 26.80 11.06
C LYS A 65 -14.60 26.78 9.77
N ALA A 66 -14.56 27.90 9.04
CA ALA A 66 -13.70 28.03 7.88
C ALA A 66 -12.22 28.08 8.31
N VAL A 67 -11.41 27.19 7.76
CA VAL A 67 -9.96 27.06 8.05
C VAL A 67 -9.09 27.41 6.86
N ALA A 68 -9.64 27.39 5.64
CA ALA A 68 -8.98 27.90 4.45
C ALA A 68 -9.98 28.53 3.49
N ILE A 69 -9.57 29.61 2.84
CA ILE A 69 -10.29 30.28 1.76
C ILE A 69 -9.27 30.63 0.68
N GLY A 70 -9.61 30.37 -0.58
CA GLY A 70 -8.75 30.67 -1.71
C GLY A 70 -9.55 30.89 -2.99
N GLN A 71 -8.87 31.31 -4.03
CA GLN A 71 -9.43 31.45 -5.37
C GLN A 71 -8.47 30.89 -6.40
N VAL A 72 -9.01 30.42 -7.52
CA VAL A 72 -8.25 29.92 -8.65
C VAL A 72 -8.90 30.36 -9.96
N LYS A 73 -8.09 30.83 -10.89
CA LYS A 73 -8.53 31.15 -12.25
C LYS A 73 -8.58 29.86 -13.05
N VAL A 74 -9.71 29.62 -13.71
CA VAL A 74 -9.92 28.49 -14.60
C VAL A 74 -9.13 28.72 -15.90
N ASP A 75 -8.45 27.69 -16.38
CA ASP A 75 -7.69 27.75 -17.63
C ASP A 75 -8.60 27.86 -18.87
N SER A 76 -7.99 27.97 -20.05
CA SER A 76 -8.71 28.05 -21.33
C SER A 76 -9.49 26.77 -21.68
N SER A 77 -9.09 25.64 -21.11
CA SER A 77 -9.70 24.32 -21.32
C SER A 77 -10.82 24.05 -20.32
N GLY A 78 -11.05 24.94 -19.35
CA GLY A 78 -12.07 24.82 -18.34
C GLY A 78 -11.62 24.07 -17.09
N ASN A 79 -10.33 23.80 -16.89
CA ASN A 79 -9.81 23.11 -15.72
C ASN A 79 -9.25 24.09 -14.67
N TYR A 80 -9.25 23.67 -13.42
CA TYR A 80 -8.56 24.38 -12.34
C TYR A 80 -7.90 23.39 -11.38
N LEU A 81 -6.80 23.81 -10.77
CA LEU A 81 -6.06 23.08 -9.74
C LEU A 81 -5.51 24.07 -8.72
N LYS A 82 -5.63 23.75 -7.42
CA LYS A 82 -5.15 24.63 -6.34
C LYS A 82 -4.82 23.84 -5.07
N ASP A 83 -3.60 24.02 -4.57
CA ASP A 83 -3.27 23.67 -3.19
C ASP A 83 -3.95 24.68 -2.26
N ILE A 84 -4.91 24.22 -1.47
CA ILE A 84 -5.80 25.09 -0.69
C ILE A 84 -5.49 25.05 0.80
N LEU A 85 -4.97 23.92 1.31
CA LEU A 85 -4.73 23.73 2.72
C LEU A 85 -3.59 22.72 2.94
N ASN A 86 -2.69 23.04 3.86
CA ASN A 86 -1.74 22.08 4.40
C ASN A 86 -2.23 21.69 5.79
N PHE A 87 -2.41 20.39 6.03
CA PHE A 87 -2.76 19.91 7.36
C PHE A 87 -1.55 20.08 8.30
N PRO A 88 -1.77 20.47 9.57
CA PRO A 88 -0.68 20.64 10.53
C PRO A 88 0.01 19.29 10.84
N SER A 89 1.19 19.35 11.47
CA SER A 89 1.91 18.16 11.93
C SER A 89 1.23 17.41 13.07
N GLU A 90 0.30 18.08 13.78
CA GLU A 90 -0.49 17.52 14.87
C GLU A 90 -1.91 18.10 14.82
N ALA A 91 -2.90 17.35 15.32
CA ALA A 91 -4.26 17.86 15.44
C ALA A 91 -4.32 19.01 16.47
N THR A 92 -5.09 20.05 16.15
CA THR A 92 -5.26 21.24 17.02
C THR A 92 -6.72 21.59 17.18
N VAL A 93 -7.04 22.52 18.07
CA VAL A 93 -8.43 23.03 18.20
C VAL A 93 -8.97 23.65 16.91
N SER A 94 -8.12 24.26 16.07
CA SER A 94 -8.56 24.79 14.77
C SER A 94 -8.54 23.73 13.67
N PHE A 95 -7.70 22.71 13.84
CA PHE A 95 -7.58 21.56 12.93
C PHE A 95 -7.84 20.24 13.65
N PRO A 96 -9.08 19.99 14.15
CA PRO A 96 -9.40 18.73 14.79
C PRO A 96 -9.45 17.62 13.75
N LEU A 97 -9.21 16.37 14.18
CA LEU A 97 -9.43 15.21 13.34
C LEU A 97 -10.92 15.09 12.97
N GLY A 98 -11.21 14.52 11.80
CA GLY A 98 -12.59 14.29 11.34
C GLY A 98 -12.86 14.76 9.92
N ASN A 99 -14.14 14.94 9.59
CA ASN A 99 -14.58 15.28 8.24
C ASN A 99 -14.52 16.79 7.97
N TYR A 100 -13.71 17.17 6.99
CA TYR A 100 -13.62 18.52 6.46
C TYR A 100 -14.51 18.64 5.23
N THR A 101 -15.18 19.78 5.09
CA THR A 101 -16.00 20.07 3.91
C THR A 101 -15.29 21.09 3.02
N VAL A 102 -14.95 20.68 1.81
CA VAL A 102 -14.44 21.54 0.74
C VAL A 102 -15.63 21.98 -0.11
N SER A 103 -15.76 23.30 -0.33
CA SER A 103 -16.81 23.88 -1.17
C SER A 103 -16.17 24.77 -2.24
N ALA A 104 -16.56 24.56 -3.50
CA ALA A 104 -16.21 25.42 -4.62
C ALA A 104 -17.44 26.23 -5.03
N TYR A 105 -17.24 27.51 -5.34
CA TYR A 105 -18.27 28.46 -5.69
C TYR A 105 -17.95 29.15 -7.01
N LEU A 106 -18.93 29.19 -7.90
CA LEU A 106 -18.88 29.93 -9.15
C LEU A 106 -20.26 30.52 -9.47
N ALA A 107 -20.37 31.84 -9.44
CA ALA A 107 -21.64 32.56 -9.58
C ALA A 107 -22.72 31.98 -8.62
N ARG A 108 -23.76 31.32 -9.15
CA ARG A 108 -24.83 30.68 -8.36
C ARG A 108 -24.67 29.17 -8.19
N LYS A 109 -23.56 28.59 -8.67
CA LYS A 109 -23.28 27.15 -8.56
C LYS A 109 -22.37 26.87 -7.38
N THR A 110 -22.62 25.76 -6.69
CA THR A 110 -21.79 25.24 -5.60
C THR A 110 -21.51 23.76 -5.84
N ALA A 111 -20.26 23.35 -5.66
CA ALA A 111 -19.86 21.94 -5.59
C ALA A 111 -19.23 21.67 -4.22
N LYS A 112 -19.49 20.49 -3.64
CA LYS A 112 -18.98 20.11 -2.31
C LYS A 112 -18.30 18.75 -2.35
N LYS A 113 -17.25 18.60 -1.54
CA LYS A 113 -16.53 17.34 -1.31
C LYS A 113 -16.23 17.22 0.19
N SER A 114 -16.50 16.05 0.77
CA SER A 114 -16.07 15.71 2.12
C SER A 114 -14.74 14.95 2.06
N VAL A 115 -13.80 15.27 2.94
CA VAL A 115 -12.52 14.56 3.10
C VAL A 115 -12.28 14.28 4.59
N LEU A 116 -11.53 13.22 4.91
CA LEU A 116 -11.21 12.83 6.28
C LEU A 116 -9.80 13.27 6.65
N TYR A 117 -9.62 13.96 7.78
CA TYR A 117 -8.30 14.17 8.40
C TYR A 117 -8.13 13.20 9.58
N ALA A 118 -7.13 12.33 9.51
CA ALA A 118 -6.91 11.25 10.47
C ALA A 118 -5.43 11.14 10.88
N LEU A 119 -5.17 10.38 11.95
CA LEU A 119 -3.80 9.99 12.32
C LEU A 119 -3.41 8.70 11.61
N VAL A 120 -2.10 8.54 11.36
CA VAL A 120 -1.56 7.24 10.98
C VAL A 120 -1.59 6.31 12.18
N THR A 121 -2.26 5.17 12.06
CA THR A 121 -2.13 4.09 13.04
C THR A 121 -0.83 3.35 12.74
N PRO A 122 0.14 3.26 13.66
CA PRO A 122 1.33 2.46 13.41
C PRO A 122 0.91 1.01 13.15
N THR A 123 1.32 0.46 12.01
CA THR A 123 1.17 -0.98 11.76
C THR A 123 2.08 -1.69 12.77
N PRO A 124 1.60 -2.70 13.53
CA PRO A 124 2.47 -3.44 14.42
C PRO A 124 3.63 -4.02 13.62
N THR A 125 4.86 -3.75 14.05
CA THR A 125 6.04 -4.38 13.45
C THR A 125 5.91 -5.90 13.66
N PRO A 126 6.11 -6.75 12.64
CA PRO A 126 6.07 -8.19 12.84
C PRO A 126 7.09 -8.57 13.91
N THR A 127 6.63 -9.23 14.96
CA THR A 127 7.52 -9.79 15.99
C THR A 127 8.48 -10.78 15.29
N PRO A 128 9.80 -10.69 15.50
CA PRO A 128 10.72 -11.65 14.90
C PRO A 128 10.32 -13.07 15.30
N THR A 129 10.17 -13.95 14.32
CA THR A 129 9.93 -15.38 14.59
C THR A 129 11.16 -15.95 15.30
N PRO A 130 11.01 -16.72 16.40
CA PRO A 130 12.16 -17.34 17.06
C PRO A 130 12.91 -18.22 16.05
N THR A 131 14.22 -18.04 15.96
CA THR A 131 15.09 -18.89 15.14
C THR A 131 15.04 -20.32 15.69
N PRO A 132 14.90 -21.37 14.85
CA PRO A 132 14.92 -22.74 15.34
C PRO A 132 16.25 -23.02 16.05
N THR A 133 16.17 -23.55 17.27
CA THR A 133 17.34 -24.01 18.03
C THR A 133 18.04 -25.13 17.25
N PRO A 134 19.38 -25.11 17.09
CA PRO A 134 20.07 -26.21 16.44
C PRO A 134 19.83 -27.52 17.19
N THR A 135 19.45 -28.57 16.46
CA THR A 135 19.33 -29.92 17.01
C THR A 135 20.68 -30.37 17.55
N PRO A 136 20.78 -30.91 18.78
CA PRO A 136 22.05 -31.43 19.29
C PRO A 136 22.58 -32.53 18.35
N THR A 137 23.85 -32.41 17.97
CA THR A 137 24.55 -33.46 17.22
C THR A 137 24.59 -34.74 18.06
N PRO A 138 24.23 -35.92 17.50
CA PRO A 138 24.31 -37.16 18.25
C PRO A 138 25.74 -37.41 18.75
N THR A 139 25.88 -37.72 20.02
CA THR A 139 27.16 -38.12 20.62
C THR A 139 27.67 -39.38 19.91
N PRO A 140 28.97 -39.46 19.53
CA PRO A 140 29.51 -40.67 18.92
C PRO A 140 29.39 -41.86 19.87
N THR A 141 28.71 -42.91 19.43
CA THR A 141 28.70 -44.19 20.15
C THR A 141 30.02 -44.90 19.89
N ILE A 142 30.83 -45.09 20.92
CA ILE A 142 32.07 -45.88 20.83
C ILE A 142 31.68 -47.37 20.74
N ASP A 143 32.01 -48.01 19.63
CA ASP A 143 31.87 -49.46 19.44
C ASP A 143 33.13 -50.17 19.92
N TYR A 144 33.05 -50.84 21.07
CA TYR A 144 34.14 -51.66 21.58
C TYR A 144 34.17 -52.98 20.81
N THR A 145 35.07 -53.05 19.83
CA THR A 145 35.31 -54.30 19.09
C THR A 145 35.67 -55.45 20.06
N PRO A 146 35.30 -56.70 19.73
CA PRO A 146 35.47 -57.87 20.60
C PRO A 146 36.93 -58.13 21.03
N TYR A 147 37.90 -57.56 20.33
CA TYR A 147 39.32 -57.68 20.65
C TYR A 147 39.69 -57.12 22.03
N VAL A 148 39.05 -56.03 22.48
CA VAL A 148 39.33 -55.44 23.80
C VAL A 148 38.87 -56.37 24.92
N VAL A 149 37.67 -56.94 24.79
CA VAL A 149 37.12 -57.89 25.77
C VAL A 149 37.94 -59.18 25.79
N VAL A 150 38.30 -59.71 24.62
CA VAL A 150 39.16 -60.90 24.52
C VAL A 150 40.53 -60.64 25.13
N GLY A 151 41.13 -59.48 24.88
CA GLY A 151 42.42 -59.09 25.47
C GLY A 151 42.40 -59.07 27.00
N VAL A 152 41.37 -58.47 27.60
CA VAL A 152 41.22 -58.44 29.07
C VAL A 152 41.06 -59.86 29.62
N VAL A 153 40.20 -60.69 29.03
CA VAL A 153 39.99 -62.08 29.48
C VAL A 153 41.29 -62.91 29.40
N VAL A 154 42.04 -62.78 28.31
CA VAL A 154 43.32 -63.48 28.12
C VAL A 154 44.34 -63.05 29.17
N THR A 155 44.48 -61.74 29.45
CA THR A 155 45.43 -61.27 30.48
C THR A 155 45.06 -61.76 31.88
N VAL A 156 43.77 -61.76 32.25
CA VAL A 156 43.30 -62.28 33.55
C VAL A 156 43.55 -63.79 33.66
N ALA A 157 43.31 -64.54 32.57
CA ALA A 157 43.57 -65.98 32.55
C ALA A 157 45.06 -66.29 32.72
N ILE A 158 45.94 -65.55 32.02
CA ILE A 158 47.40 -65.70 32.16
C ILE A 158 47.86 -65.41 33.59
N ILE A 159 47.37 -64.32 34.20
CA ILE A 159 47.71 -63.97 35.60
C ILE A 159 47.21 -65.03 36.58
N SER A 160 46.01 -65.56 36.37
CA SER A 160 45.44 -66.61 37.22
C SER A 160 46.22 -67.91 37.12
N ILE A 161 46.58 -68.32 35.91
CA ILE A 161 47.41 -69.52 35.65
C ILE A 161 48.80 -69.34 36.26
N LEU A 162 49.43 -68.17 36.08
CA LEU A 162 50.75 -67.89 36.65
C LEU A 162 50.72 -67.91 38.17
N SER A 163 49.71 -67.28 38.79
CA SER A 163 49.51 -67.30 40.24
C SER A 163 49.32 -68.73 40.77
N PHE A 164 48.54 -69.54 40.05
CA PHE A 164 48.33 -70.95 40.40
C PHE A 164 49.60 -71.79 40.31
N ILE A 165 50.40 -71.60 39.24
CA ILE A 165 51.70 -72.27 39.08
C ILE A 165 52.67 -71.86 40.19
N LEU A 166 52.71 -70.57 40.53
CA LEU A 166 53.55 -70.05 41.61
C LEU A 166 53.12 -70.60 42.98
N MET A 167 51.82 -70.78 43.22
CA MET A 167 51.31 -71.40 44.46
C MET A 167 51.70 -72.88 44.53
N ARG A 168 51.56 -73.66 43.45
CA ARG A 168 51.97 -75.08 43.43
C ARG A 168 53.47 -75.30 43.60
N ARG A 169 54.32 -74.37 43.14
CA ARG A 169 55.78 -74.47 43.31
C ARG A 169 56.27 -74.24 44.73
N ARG A 170 55.43 -73.70 45.62
CA ARG A 170 55.79 -73.45 47.03
C ARG A 170 55.50 -74.63 47.96
N GLU A 171 54.84 -75.70 47.48
CA GLU A 171 54.45 -76.86 48.29
C GLU A 171 55.32 -78.11 48.08
N TYR A 172 56.51 -77.98 47.49
CA TYR A 172 57.57 -79.01 47.43
C TYR A 172 58.88 -78.46 47.99
#